data_AF-A0A1F7X7R0-F1
#
_entry.id   AF-A0A1F7X7R0-F1
#
_cell.length_a   1.000
_cell.length_b   1.000
_cell.length_c   1.000
_cell.angle_alpha   90.00
_cell.angle_beta   90.00
_cell.angle_gamma   90.00
#
_symmetry.space_group_name_H-M   'P 1'
#
loop_
_entity.id
_entity.type
_entity.pdbx_description
1 polymer ?
#
loop_
_entity_poly.entity_id
_entity_poly.type
_entity_poly.pdbx_seq_one_letter_code
_entity_poly.pdbx_strand_id
1 'polypeptide(L)'
;MKIDYYLAYPGVVLPNSPLWPLKALRDKLWLLITSNESKKAELNLLFADKRLGAAKILFDNKDYETGYTTLTKAEKYLEQAGNIGSDIRAKGGDTTELSNTLVKASLKHRQIIEEIILIAPEDAKPKIVELENYAIKVYQTNLDVLKAKGLPLPENPFCCD
;
A
#
# COMPACT_ATOMS: atom_id res chain seq x y z
N MET A 1 -1.14 -7.72 -17.52
CA MET A 1 0.33 -7.49 -17.39
C MET A 1 0.69 -7.52 -15.91
N LYS A 2 1.83 -8.07 -15.50
CA LYS A 2 2.21 -8.18 -14.08
C LYS A 2 3.17 -7.05 -13.74
N ILE A 3 2.87 -6.28 -12.69
CA ILE A 3 3.76 -5.23 -12.19
C ILE A 3 5.00 -5.88 -11.57
N ASP A 4 6.18 -5.44 -12.02
CA ASP A 4 7.47 -5.84 -11.46
C ASP A 4 7.76 -5.08 -10.16
N TYR A 5 7.15 -5.58 -9.08
CA TYR A 5 7.34 -5.11 -7.71
C TYR A 5 7.22 -6.28 -6.75
N TYR A 6 8.20 -6.41 -5.86
CA TYR A 6 8.19 -7.42 -4.81
C TYR A 6 7.30 -6.96 -3.65
N LEU A 7 6.08 -7.47 -3.61
CA LEU A 7 5.15 -7.23 -2.51
C LEU A 7 5.63 -7.95 -1.24
N ALA A 8 5.83 -7.22 -0.15
CA ALA A 8 6.30 -7.81 1.09
C ALA A 8 5.36 -8.90 1.62
N TYR A 9 5.94 -10.05 1.98
CA TYR A 9 5.17 -11.21 2.45
C TYR A 9 4.37 -10.90 3.74
N PRO A 10 3.04 -11.15 3.77
CA PRO A 10 2.15 -10.83 4.88
C PRO A 10 2.54 -11.50 6.21
N GLY A 11 3.23 -12.64 6.14
CA GLY A 11 3.52 -13.50 7.29
C GLY A 11 2.40 -14.50 7.58
N VAL A 12 2.66 -15.44 8.49
CA VAL A 12 1.74 -16.54 8.84
C VAL A 12 0.59 -16.07 9.75
N VAL A 13 0.82 -15.02 10.55
CA VAL A 13 -0.18 -14.52 11.50
C VAL A 13 -1.09 -13.51 10.82
N LEU A 14 -2.26 -14.00 10.41
CA LEU A 14 -3.32 -13.20 9.80
C LEU A 14 -4.16 -12.45 10.84
N PRO A 15 -4.91 -11.41 10.43
CA PRO A 15 -5.80 -10.63 11.29
C PRO A 15 -6.86 -11.41 12.08
N ASN A 16 -7.26 -12.58 11.60
CA ASN A 16 -8.22 -13.47 12.25
C ASN A 16 -7.56 -14.47 13.24
N SER A 17 -6.25 -14.39 13.47
CA SER A 17 -5.53 -15.24 14.42
C SER A 17 -5.55 -14.67 15.85
N PRO A 18 -5.61 -15.50 16.90
CA PRO A 18 -5.45 -15.08 18.29
C PRO A 18 -4.15 -14.33 18.60
N LEU A 19 -3.10 -14.55 17.79
CA LEU A 19 -1.79 -13.90 17.95
C LEU A 19 -1.71 -12.53 17.26
N TRP A 20 -2.75 -12.13 16.51
CA TRP A 20 -2.78 -10.87 15.79
C TRP A 20 -2.61 -9.62 16.68
N PRO A 21 -3.26 -9.51 17.86
CA PRO A 21 -3.11 -8.33 18.71
C PRO A 21 -1.66 -8.08 19.14
N LEU A 22 -0.89 -9.13 19.44
CA LEU A 22 0.52 -9.04 19.80
C LEU A 22 1.36 -8.50 18.64
N LYS A 23 1.12 -9.03 17.44
CA LYS A 23 1.78 -8.56 16.21
C LYS A 23 1.44 -7.09 15.91
N ALA A 24 0.17 -6.72 16.02
CA ALA A 24 -0.28 -5.34 15.80
C ALA A 24 0.33 -4.37 16.82
N LEU A 25 0.45 -4.77 18.09
CA LEU A 25 1.10 -3.99 19.13
C LEU A 25 2.59 -3.77 18.83
N ARG A 26 3.32 -4.84 18.47
CA ARG A 26 4.73 -4.75 18.07
C ARG A 26 4.93 -3.80 16.90
N ASP A 27 4.10 -3.94 15.86
CA ASP A 27 4.18 -3.09 14.66
C ASP A 27 3.92 -1.61 15.02
N LYS A 28 2.97 -1.33 15.93
CA LYS A 28 2.72 0.02 16.45
C LYS A 28 3.89 0.58 17.26
N LEU A 29 4.49 -0.23 18.14
CA LEU A 29 5.66 0.18 18.93
C LEU A 29 6.85 0.51 18.01
N TRP A 30 7.06 -0.27 16.96
CA TRP A 30 8.14 0.00 16.01
C TRP A 30 7.95 1.34 15.27
N LEU A 31 6.72 1.65 14.84
CA LEU A 31 6.41 2.97 14.26
C LEU A 31 6.64 4.13 15.24
N LEU A 32 6.31 3.94 16.52
CA LEU A 32 6.50 4.96 17.55
C LEU A 32 7.97 5.23 17.84
N ILE A 33 8.82 4.19 17.81
CA ILE A 33 10.25 4.29 18.11
C ILE A 33 11.04 4.82 16.89
N THR A 34 10.49 4.70 15.67
CA THR A 34 11.17 5.15 14.45
C THR A 34 11.05 6.67 14.28
N SER A 35 12.09 7.41 14.69
CA SER A 35 12.13 8.88 14.61
C SER A 35 12.56 9.44 13.26
N ASN A 36 13.24 8.66 12.42
CA ASN A 36 13.66 9.10 11.08
C ASN A 36 12.48 9.02 10.09
N GLU A 37 12.16 10.15 9.44
CA GLU A 37 10.98 10.26 8.57
C GLU A 37 11.05 9.34 7.35
N SER A 38 12.20 9.23 6.68
CA SER A 38 12.37 8.33 5.54
C SER A 38 12.15 6.86 5.93
N LYS A 39 12.77 6.43 7.03
CA LYS A 39 12.56 5.07 7.58
C LYS A 39 11.11 4.85 8.00
N LYS A 40 10.43 5.90 8.48
CA LYS A 40 9.03 5.83 8.85
C LYS A 40 8.13 5.66 7.61
N ALA A 41 8.43 6.34 6.50
CA ALA A 41 7.73 6.14 5.24
C ALA A 41 7.90 4.69 4.72
N GLU A 42 9.13 4.17 4.72
CA GLU A 42 9.42 2.78 4.35
C GLU A 42 8.69 1.77 5.24
N LEU A 43 8.62 2.04 6.55
CA LEU A 43 7.91 1.16 7.48
C LEU A 43 6.39 1.19 7.26
N ASN A 44 5.81 2.34 6.92
CA ASN A 44 4.40 2.44 6.53
C ASN A 44 4.16 1.65 5.23
N LEU A 45 5.02 1.79 4.22
CA LEU A 45 4.91 1.02 2.98
C LEU A 45 5.01 -0.49 3.24
N LEU A 46 5.98 -0.93 4.05
CA LEU A 46 6.12 -2.34 4.45
C LEU A 46 4.82 -2.87 5.09
N PHE A 47 4.15 -2.05 5.89
CA PHE A 47 2.90 -2.40 6.54
C PHE A 47 1.70 -2.39 5.61
N ALA A 48 1.72 -1.54 4.58
CA ALA A 48 0.77 -1.53 3.49
C ALA A 48 0.84 -2.84 2.71
N ASP A 49 2.03 -3.18 2.20
CA ASP A 49 2.27 -4.38 1.40
C ASP A 49 1.84 -5.66 2.12
N LYS A 50 2.25 -5.79 3.39
CA LYS A 50 1.89 -6.95 4.21
C LYS A 50 0.39 -7.07 4.42
N ARG A 51 -0.32 -5.95 4.58
CA ARG A 51 -1.77 -5.97 4.79
C ARG A 51 -2.51 -6.22 3.49
N LEU A 52 -2.03 -5.73 2.37
CA LEU A 52 -2.59 -6.03 1.06
C LEU A 52 -2.52 -7.54 0.77
N GLY A 53 -1.36 -8.17 0.99
CA GLY A 53 -1.20 -9.61 0.84
C GLY A 53 -2.09 -10.40 1.80
N ALA A 54 -2.23 -9.95 3.05
CA ALA A 54 -3.12 -10.59 4.02
C ALA A 54 -4.59 -10.43 3.63
N ALA A 55 -5.00 -9.27 3.13
CA ALA A 55 -6.35 -9.03 2.65
C ALA A 55 -6.70 -9.98 1.50
N LYS A 56 -5.82 -10.12 0.51
CA LYS A 56 -6.03 -11.06 -0.60
C LYS A 56 -6.28 -12.49 -0.10
N ILE A 57 -5.46 -12.98 0.83
CA ILE A 57 -5.64 -14.31 1.45
C ILE A 57 -6.98 -14.42 2.19
N LEU A 58 -7.41 -13.38 2.91
CA LEU A 58 -8.70 -13.38 3.62
C LEU A 58 -9.88 -13.44 2.65
N PHE A 59 -9.82 -12.69 1.54
CA PHE A 59 -10.83 -12.75 0.48
C PHE A 59 -10.85 -14.13 -0.20
N ASP A 60 -9.69 -14.73 -0.49
CA ASP A 60 -9.60 -16.09 -1.05
C ASP A 60 -10.25 -17.13 -0.09
N ASN A 61 -10.15 -16.90 1.22
CA ASN A 61 -10.76 -17.72 2.26
C ASN A 61 -12.22 -17.36 2.59
N LYS A 62 -12.83 -16.43 1.84
CA LYS A 62 -14.21 -15.94 2.03
C LYS A 62 -14.45 -15.20 3.36
N ASP A 63 -13.39 -14.78 4.05
CA ASP A 63 -13.46 -13.92 5.23
C ASP A 63 -13.50 -12.45 4.79
N TYR A 64 -14.60 -12.08 4.14
CA TYR A 64 -14.72 -10.81 3.41
C TYR A 64 -14.73 -9.58 4.32
N GLU A 65 -15.34 -9.66 5.51
CA GLU A 65 -15.37 -8.54 6.45
C GLU A 65 -13.97 -8.23 6.99
N THR A 66 -13.25 -9.26 7.46
CA THR A 66 -11.87 -9.11 7.92
C THR A 66 -10.96 -8.70 6.76
N GLY A 67 -11.17 -9.29 5.58
CA GLY A 67 -10.46 -8.94 4.34
C GLY A 67 -10.62 -7.47 4.00
N TYR A 68 -11.85 -6.95 3.99
CA TYR A 68 -12.14 -5.55 3.69
C TYR A 68 -11.47 -4.60 4.68
N THR A 69 -11.63 -4.83 5.99
CA THR A 69 -10.99 -3.97 7.00
C THR A 69 -9.47 -4.02 6.94
N THR A 70 -8.89 -5.15 6.53
CA THR A 70 -7.45 -5.32 6.33
C THR A 70 -6.98 -4.58 5.08
N LEU A 71 -7.74 -4.64 4.00
CA LEU A 71 -7.48 -3.90 2.76
C LEU A 71 -7.53 -2.39 3.00
N THR A 72 -8.56 -1.89 3.68
CA THR A 72 -8.66 -0.47 4.04
C THR A 72 -7.43 0.00 4.84
N LYS A 73 -6.93 -0.84 5.75
CA LYS A 73 -5.71 -0.51 6.50
C LYS A 73 -4.48 -0.51 5.59
N ALA A 74 -4.37 -1.46 4.65
CA ALA A 74 -3.28 -1.49 3.69
C ALA A 74 -3.19 -0.16 2.92
N GLU A 75 -4.30 0.29 2.36
CA GLU A 75 -4.36 1.52 1.57
C GLU A 75 -4.11 2.78 2.41
N LYS A 76 -4.58 2.82 3.66
CA LYS A 76 -4.25 3.92 4.58
C LYS A 76 -2.77 3.97 4.92
N TYR A 77 -2.10 2.82 5.07
CA TYR A 77 -0.65 2.79 5.30
C TYR A 77 0.12 3.24 4.05
N LEU A 78 -0.33 2.88 2.86
CA LEU A 78 0.25 3.36 1.60
C LEU A 78 0.12 4.88 1.48
N GLU A 79 -1.07 5.43 1.77
CA GLU A 79 -1.30 6.88 1.78
C GLU A 79 -0.38 7.59 2.78
N GLN A 80 -0.23 7.06 3.99
CA GLN A 80 0.65 7.63 5.00
C GLN A 80 2.12 7.63 4.56
N ALA A 81 2.59 6.57 3.89
CA ALA A 81 3.93 6.56 3.31
C ALA A 81 4.12 7.68 2.27
N GLY A 82 3.13 7.89 1.41
CA GLY A 82 3.10 8.99 0.44
C GLY A 82 3.09 10.39 1.10
N ASN A 83 2.29 10.57 2.15
CA ASN A 83 2.20 11.84 2.88
C ASN A 83 3.53 12.19 3.57
N ILE A 84 4.17 11.22 4.24
CA ILE A 84 5.49 11.43 4.86
C ILE A 84 6.53 11.81 3.78
N GLY A 85 6.48 11.17 2.61
CA GLY A 85 7.33 11.56 1.48
C GLY A 85 7.11 13.02 1.04
N SER A 86 5.86 13.49 1.00
CA SER A 86 5.54 14.90 0.72
C SER A 86 6.07 15.83 1.80
N ASP A 87 5.98 15.46 3.07
CA ASP A 87 6.49 16.26 4.19
C ASP A 87 8.02 16.39 4.15
N ILE A 88 8.73 15.30 3.82
CA ILE A 88 10.18 15.31 3.66
C ILE A 88 10.58 16.27 2.53
N ARG A 89 9.87 16.23 1.39
CA ARG A 89 10.12 17.15 0.26
C ARG A 89 9.86 18.60 0.63
N ALA A 90 8.79 18.88 1.36
CA ALA A 90 8.46 20.23 1.81
C ALA A 90 9.57 20.84 2.69
N LYS A 91 10.35 19.99 3.38
CA LYS A 91 11.52 20.38 4.18
C LYS A 91 12.83 20.42 3.38
N GLY A 92 12.77 20.23 2.06
CA GLY A 92 13.94 20.20 1.17
C GLY A 92 14.67 18.86 1.13
N GLY A 93 14.11 17.80 1.71
CA GLY A 93 14.70 16.46 1.68
C GLY A 93 14.52 15.77 0.32
N ASP A 94 15.49 14.92 -0.05
CA ASP A 94 15.37 14.10 -1.25
C ASP A 94 14.51 12.85 -0.99
N THR A 95 13.55 12.61 -1.88
CA THR A 95 12.64 11.45 -1.83
C THR A 95 12.62 10.67 -3.13
N THR A 96 13.60 10.88 -4.02
CA THR A 96 13.63 10.24 -5.35
C THR A 96 13.44 8.72 -5.29
N GLU A 97 14.21 8.04 -4.44
CA GLU A 97 14.15 6.59 -4.28
C GLU A 97 12.81 6.12 -3.69
N LEU A 98 12.33 6.85 -2.66
CA LEU A 98 11.03 6.60 -2.05
C LEU A 98 9.90 6.77 -3.06
N SER A 99 9.91 7.84 -3.86
CA SER A 99 8.91 8.10 -4.90
C SER A 99 8.92 7.02 -5.97
N ASN A 100 10.10 6.60 -6.45
CA ASN A 100 10.21 5.48 -7.39
C ASN A 100 9.59 4.19 -6.84
N THR A 101 9.87 3.90 -5.56
CA THR A 101 9.31 2.72 -4.88
C THR A 101 7.79 2.83 -4.73
N LEU A 102 7.28 3.99 -4.28
CA LEU A 102 5.85 4.24 -4.10
C LEU A 102 5.06 4.16 -5.41
N VAL A 103 5.62 4.63 -6.53
CA VAL A 103 4.97 4.51 -7.84
C VAL A 103 4.78 3.04 -8.21
N LYS A 104 5.82 2.21 -8.07
CA LYS A 104 5.74 0.76 -8.36
C LYS A 104 4.81 0.05 -7.38
N ALA A 105 4.88 0.40 -6.10
CA ALA A 105 4.02 -0.16 -5.06
C ALA A 105 2.55 0.15 -5.34
N SER A 106 2.20 1.41 -5.65
CA SER A 106 0.84 1.81 -5.99
C SER A 106 0.28 1.03 -7.18
N LEU A 107 1.07 0.84 -8.23
CA LEU A 107 0.65 0.01 -9.37
C LEU A 107 0.39 -1.44 -8.93
N LYS A 108 1.25 -1.99 -8.07
CA LYS A 108 1.05 -3.34 -7.55
C LYS A 108 -0.19 -3.43 -6.66
N HIS A 109 -0.44 -2.42 -5.83
CA HIS A 109 -1.63 -2.33 -5.00
C HIS A 109 -2.90 -2.38 -5.84
N ARG A 110 -2.99 -1.58 -6.90
CA ARG A 110 -4.10 -1.62 -7.87
C ARG A 110 -4.29 -3.02 -8.45
N GLN A 111 -3.20 -3.65 -8.91
CA GLN A 111 -3.27 -4.99 -9.47
C GLN A 111 -3.91 -6.00 -8.51
N ILE A 112 -3.50 -5.98 -7.22
CA ILE A 112 -4.06 -6.90 -6.23
C ILE A 112 -5.49 -6.53 -5.84
N ILE A 113 -5.84 -5.24 -5.83
CA ILE A 113 -7.21 -4.80 -5.58
C ILE A 113 -8.15 -5.29 -6.70
N GLU A 114 -7.75 -5.19 -7.96
CA GLU A 114 -8.50 -5.80 -9.08
C GLU A 114 -8.67 -7.31 -8.88
N GLU A 115 -7.61 -8.03 -8.47
CA GLU A 115 -7.69 -9.46 -8.15
C GLU A 115 -8.62 -9.77 -6.95
N ILE A 116 -8.76 -8.84 -6.00
CA ILE A 116 -9.71 -8.93 -4.87
C ILE A 116 -11.14 -8.67 -5.35
N ILE A 117 -11.36 -7.67 -6.22
CA ILE A 117 -12.68 -7.34 -6.78
C ILE A 117 -13.29 -8.55 -7.49
N LEU A 118 -12.47 -9.33 -8.21
CA LEU A 118 -12.93 -10.53 -8.93
C LEU A 118 -13.52 -11.62 -8.02
N ILE A 119 -13.10 -11.68 -6.74
CA ILE A 119 -13.53 -12.70 -5.77
C ILE A 119 -14.40 -12.14 -4.65
N ALA A 120 -14.58 -10.82 -4.60
CA ALA A 120 -15.39 -10.17 -3.60
C ALA A 120 -16.89 -10.36 -3.88
N PRO A 121 -17.73 -10.39 -2.83
CA PRO A 121 -19.19 -10.29 -2.96
C PRO A 121 -19.62 -9.05 -3.74
N GLU A 122 -20.65 -9.15 -4.57
CA GLU A 122 -21.13 -8.05 -5.44
C GLU A 122 -21.46 -6.77 -4.67
N ASP A 123 -22.00 -6.89 -3.46
CA ASP A 123 -22.34 -5.77 -2.57
C ASP A 123 -21.10 -5.08 -1.96
N ALA A 124 -19.97 -5.77 -1.89
CA ALA A 124 -18.70 -5.23 -1.39
C ALA A 124 -17.86 -4.57 -2.49
N LYS A 125 -18.03 -4.96 -3.76
CA LYS A 125 -17.20 -4.48 -4.89
C LYS A 125 -17.14 -2.95 -5.00
N PRO A 126 -18.25 -2.19 -4.92
CA PRO A 126 -18.18 -0.72 -5.04
C PRO A 126 -17.29 -0.09 -3.98
N LYS A 127 -17.38 -0.59 -2.74
CA LYS A 127 -16.56 -0.11 -1.62
C LYS A 127 -15.08 -0.46 -1.79
N ILE A 128 -14.77 -1.59 -2.44
CA ILE A 128 -13.39 -2.01 -2.71
C ILE A 128 -12.80 -1.18 -3.84
N VAL A 129 -13.58 -0.88 -4.89
CA VAL A 129 -13.16 0.03 -5.98
C VAL A 129 -12.82 1.41 -5.42
N GLU A 130 -13.59 1.92 -4.44
CA GLU A 130 -13.27 3.20 -3.78
C GLU A 130 -11.89 3.20 -3.10
N LEU A 131 -11.38 2.03 -2.65
CA LEU A 131 -10.06 1.93 -2.02
C LEU A 131 -8.90 2.09 -3.02
N GLU A 132 -9.13 1.87 -4.33
CA GLU A 132 -8.10 2.10 -5.36
C GLU A 132 -7.66 3.57 -5.43
N ASN A 133 -8.53 4.50 -5.04
CA ASN A 133 -8.24 5.93 -5.04
C ASN A 133 -7.02 6.30 -4.19
N TYR A 134 -6.76 5.54 -3.11
CA TYR A 134 -5.56 5.74 -2.28
C TYR A 134 -4.29 5.44 -3.08
N ALA A 135 -4.25 4.29 -3.76
CA ALA A 135 -3.13 3.90 -4.61
C ALA A 135 -2.95 4.86 -5.79
N ILE A 136 -4.04 5.28 -6.45
CA ILE A 136 -4.02 6.25 -7.56
C ILE A 136 -3.43 7.59 -7.12
N LYS A 137 -3.90 8.13 -5.99
CA LYS A 137 -3.41 9.40 -5.45
C LYS A 137 -1.92 9.33 -5.11
N VAL A 138 -1.47 8.25 -4.47
CA VAL A 138 -0.05 8.04 -4.14
C VAL A 138 0.79 7.87 -5.40
N TYR A 139 0.26 7.16 -6.41
CA TYR A 139 0.91 7.01 -7.71
C TYR A 139 1.12 8.36 -8.39
N GLN A 140 0.05 9.13 -8.61
CA GLN A 140 0.10 10.42 -9.30
C GLN A 140 1.05 11.40 -8.59
N THR A 141 0.91 11.54 -7.27
CA THR A 141 1.75 12.45 -6.46
C THR A 141 3.24 12.14 -6.61
N ASN A 142 3.62 10.86 -6.60
CA ASN A 142 5.02 10.48 -6.70
C ASN A 142 5.51 10.43 -8.16
N LEU A 143 4.63 10.14 -9.11
CA LEU A 143 4.94 10.20 -10.53
C LEU A 143 5.32 11.62 -10.96
N ASP A 144 4.59 12.63 -10.48
CA ASP A 144 4.87 14.04 -10.78
C ASP A 144 6.24 14.47 -10.24
N VAL A 145 6.66 13.93 -9.10
CA VAL A 145 8.02 14.14 -8.56
C VAL A 145 9.09 13.56 -9.49
N LEU A 146 8.88 12.35 -10.02
CA LEU A 146 9.83 11.74 -10.95
C LEU A 146 9.86 12.47 -12.30
N LYS A 147 8.69 12.88 -12.81
CA LYS A 147 8.55 13.70 -14.03
C LYS A 147 9.29 15.02 -13.91
N ALA A 148 9.09 15.74 -12.81
CA ALA A 148 9.77 17.02 -12.54
C ALA A 148 11.29 16.89 -12.50
N LYS A 149 11.81 15.71 -12.16
CA LYS A 149 13.24 15.38 -12.15
C LYS A 149 13.75 14.77 -13.46
N GLY A 150 12.89 14.60 -14.48
CA GLY A 150 13.27 14.00 -15.76
C GLY A 150 13.68 12.52 -15.68
N LEU A 151 13.18 11.80 -14.67
CA LEU A 151 13.55 10.41 -14.41
C LEU A 151 12.70 9.43 -15.23
N PRO A 152 13.23 8.22 -15.53
CA PRO A 152 12.45 7.20 -16.22
C PRO A 152 11.23 6.79 -15.39
N LEU A 153 10.08 6.73 -16.04
CA LEU A 153 8.81 6.37 -15.41
C LEU A 153 8.54 4.88 -15.60
N PRO A 154 8.05 4.17 -14.57
CA PRO A 154 7.62 2.80 -14.73
C PRO A 154 6.37 2.73 -15.63
N GLU A 155 6.28 1.67 -16.42
CA GLU A 155 5.14 1.41 -17.30
C GLU A 155 3.86 1.22 -16.47
N ASN A 156 2.82 1.96 -16.82
CA ASN A 156 1.50 1.83 -16.21
C ASN A 156 0.61 0.93 -17.10
N PRO A 157 0.28 -0.30 -16.67
CA PRO A 157 -0.58 -1.18 -17.45
C PRO A 157 -2.07 -0.85 -17.30
N PHE A 158 -2.43 0.04 -16.37
CA PHE A 158 -3.81 0.46 -16.18
C PHE A 158 -4.10 1.59 -17.17
N CYS A 159 -5.07 1.33 -18.05
CA CYS A 159 -5.52 2.30 -19.04
C CYS A 159 -6.32 3.41 -18.35
N CYS A 160 -5.94 4.67 -18.61
CA CYS A 160 -6.57 5.92 -18.14
C CYS A 160 -6.37 6.23 -16.64
N ASP A 161 -5.15 6.64 -16.26
CA ASP A 161 -4.87 7.57 -15.15
C ASP A 161 -3.55 8.32 -15.38
#